data_AF-A0A7S0VH23-F1
#
_entry.id   AF-A0A7S0VH23-F1
#
_cell.length_a   1.000
_cell.length_b   1.000
_cell.length_c   1.000
_cell.angle_alpha   90.00
_cell.angle_beta   90.00
_cell.angle_gamma   90.00
#
_symmetry.space_group_name_H-M   'P 1'
#
loop_
_entity.id
_entity.type
_entity.pdbx_description
1 polymer ?
#
loop_
_entity_poly.entity_id
_entity_poly.type
_entity_poly.pdbx_seq_one_letter_code
_entity_poly.pdbx_strand_id
1 'polypeptide(L)'
;VDEGLGNFVGFGPGGFVNDMWRSFDVLVALGTTAGYIDENPSLSQFVKAFRLLRLVRLMKMIKPIRVILETLIATIPQLGNILLLLTLVYSMFSVVAVQGFSTTKWGTRLSPTANFEDFSSAMLTVVQLVTGDEWQDMLLDCQVEPPACTVKFDKSVYGWEEWGLPEYDFGDCGSTSMASIFFISFTLVCSNIMLNLFIGMIL
;
A
#
# COMPACT_ATOMS: atom_id res chain seq x y z
N VAL A 1 8.37 -3.66 33.26
CA VAL A 1 9.54 -2.96 32.68
C VAL A 1 10.84 -3.66 33.12
N ASP A 2 10.78 -4.42 34.22
CA ASP A 2 11.93 -5.02 34.89
C ASP A 2 12.59 -6.21 34.17
N GLU A 3 11.87 -6.96 33.33
CA GLU A 3 12.47 -8.11 32.61
C GLU A 3 13.39 -7.69 31.46
N GLY A 4 13.15 -6.53 30.82
CA GLY A 4 13.94 -6.06 29.68
C GLY A 4 15.32 -5.54 30.09
N LEU A 5 15.37 -4.74 31.16
CA LEU A 5 16.62 -4.20 31.70
C LEU A 5 17.49 -5.28 32.36
N GLY A 6 16.86 -6.21 33.09
CA GLY A 6 17.58 -7.33 33.73
C GLY A 6 18.29 -8.24 32.72
N ASN A 7 17.67 -8.46 31.55
CA ASN A 7 18.27 -9.25 30.48
C ASN A 7 19.39 -8.51 29.71
N PHE A 8 19.34 -7.18 29.62
CA PHE A 8 20.38 -6.38 28.98
C PHE A 8 21.68 -6.33 29.79
N VAL A 9 21.55 -6.24 31.12
CA VAL A 9 22.69 -6.23 32.06
C VAL A 9 23.30 -7.64 32.22
N GLY A 10 22.51 -8.71 32.07
CA GLY A 10 22.98 -10.08 32.29
C GLY A 10 23.67 -10.78 31.10
N PHE A 11 23.36 -10.42 29.85
CA PHE A 11 23.84 -11.14 28.65
C PHE A 11 24.89 -10.38 27.81
N GLY A 12 25.13 -9.10 28.11
CA GLY A 12 25.97 -8.23 27.29
C GLY A 12 25.30 -7.85 25.94
N PRO A 13 25.72 -6.74 25.31
CA PRO A 13 25.07 -6.24 24.10
C PRO A 13 25.10 -7.26 22.94
N GLY A 14 26.18 -8.04 22.79
CA GLY A 14 26.32 -9.02 21.71
C GLY A 14 25.41 -10.26 21.82
N GLY A 15 25.08 -10.72 23.03
CA GLY A 15 24.14 -11.83 23.25
C GLY A 15 22.67 -11.40 23.22
N PHE A 16 22.42 -10.12 23.44
CA PHE A 16 21.07 -9.55 23.51
C PHE A 16 20.43 -9.33 22.13
N VAL A 17 21.20 -8.86 21.14
CA VAL A 17 20.70 -8.65 19.77
C VAL A 17 20.50 -9.94 18.96
N ASN A 18 21.08 -11.06 19.41
CA ASN A 18 20.96 -12.33 18.68
C ASN A 18 19.59 -13.01 18.88
N ASP A 19 18.84 -12.63 19.93
CA ASP A 19 17.47 -13.09 20.19
C ASP A 19 16.47 -12.00 19.78
N MET A 20 15.83 -12.19 18.63
CA MET A 20 14.89 -11.24 18.03
C MET A 20 13.73 -10.88 18.97
N TRP A 21 13.31 -11.81 19.84
CA TRP A 21 12.22 -11.58 20.79
C TRP A 21 12.62 -10.66 21.95
N ARG A 22 13.91 -10.66 22.33
CA ARG A 22 14.43 -9.78 23.38
C ARG A 22 14.60 -8.35 22.86
N SER A 23 15.07 -8.22 21.62
CA SER A 23 15.16 -6.92 20.94
C SER A 23 13.78 -6.30 20.71
N PHE A 24 12.78 -7.09 20.32
CA PHE A 24 11.39 -6.65 20.21
C PHE A 24 10.82 -6.18 21.55
N ASP A 25 11.11 -6.89 22.65
CA ASP A 25 10.66 -6.47 23.98
C ASP A 25 11.24 -5.12 24.38
N VAL A 26 12.52 -4.88 24.18
CA VAL A 26 13.12 -3.58 24.51
C VAL A 26 12.55 -2.47 23.65
N LEU A 27 12.35 -2.71 22.35
CA LEU A 27 11.72 -1.74 21.44
C LEU A 27 10.33 -1.32 21.93
N VAL A 28 9.48 -2.29 22.30
CA VAL A 28 8.13 -1.99 22.81
C VAL A 28 8.17 -1.29 24.17
N ALA A 29 9.15 -1.61 25.02
CA ALA A 29 9.31 -0.95 26.33
C ALA A 29 9.69 0.52 26.14
N LEU A 30 10.69 0.79 25.30
CA LEU A 30 11.13 2.14 24.94
C LEU A 30 10.03 2.96 24.28
N GLY A 31 9.29 2.37 23.33
CA GLY A 31 8.17 3.05 22.65
C GLY A 31 7.03 3.41 23.60
N THR A 32 6.76 2.56 24.59
CA THR A 32 5.73 2.85 25.60
C THR A 32 6.17 3.97 26.56
N THR A 33 7.45 3.99 26.98
CA THR A 33 7.98 5.00 27.90
C THR A 33 8.19 6.36 27.24
N ALA A 34 8.69 6.39 25.99
CA ALA A 34 8.86 7.62 25.22
C ALA A 34 7.52 8.34 25.03
N GLY A 35 6.44 7.56 24.90
CA GLY A 35 5.09 8.07 24.78
C GLY A 35 4.48 8.77 25.99
N TYR A 36 5.06 8.60 27.17
CA TYR A 36 4.62 9.29 28.39
C TYR A 36 5.27 10.66 28.56
N ILE A 37 6.35 10.94 27.82
CA ILE A 37 7.17 12.15 27.97
C ILE A 37 6.72 13.24 27.00
N ASP A 38 5.99 12.88 25.94
CA ASP A 38 5.68 13.78 24.84
C ASP A 38 4.18 14.18 24.82
N GLU A 39 3.91 15.48 24.79
CA GLU A 39 2.55 16.06 24.75
C GLU A 39 1.98 16.16 23.32
N ASN A 40 2.75 15.76 22.31
CA ASN A 40 2.31 15.80 20.92
C ASN A 40 1.10 14.88 20.66
N PRO A 41 -0.04 15.41 20.17
CA PRO A 41 -1.26 14.63 19.97
C PRO A 41 -1.13 13.54 18.89
N SER A 42 -0.26 13.71 17.91
CA SER A 42 0.09 12.69 16.92
C SER A 42 0.85 11.52 17.56
N LEU A 43 1.85 11.80 18.39
CA LEU A 43 2.62 10.78 19.12
C LEU A 43 1.74 10.03 20.12
N SER A 44 0.78 10.69 20.77
CA SER A 44 -0.21 10.03 21.62
C SER A 44 -0.97 8.90 20.91
N GLN A 45 -1.30 9.05 19.62
CA GLN A 45 -1.93 7.99 18.83
C GLN A 45 -0.98 6.82 18.58
N PHE A 46 0.28 7.09 18.24
CA PHE A 46 1.31 6.05 18.07
C PHE A 46 1.58 5.26 19.36
N VAL A 47 1.55 5.92 20.52
CA VAL A 47 1.77 5.29 21.82
C VAL A 47 0.66 4.31 22.18
N LYS A 48 -0.58 4.60 21.77
CA LYS A 48 -1.69 3.65 21.88
C LYS A 48 -1.42 2.38 21.07
N ALA A 49 -0.78 2.48 19.91
CA ALA A 49 -0.39 1.32 19.10
C ALA A 49 0.70 0.48 19.79
N PHE A 50 1.70 1.10 20.44
CA PHE A 50 2.70 0.35 21.23
C PHE A 50 2.08 -0.45 22.38
N ARG A 51 0.97 0.04 22.97
CA ARG A 51 0.20 -0.72 23.96
C ARG A 51 -0.48 -1.95 23.36
N LEU A 52 -0.69 -2.04 22.06
CA LEU A 52 -1.21 -3.26 21.40
C LEU A 52 -0.08 -4.27 21.17
N LEU A 53 1.16 -3.82 20.94
CA LEU A 53 2.32 -4.71 20.77
C LEU A 53 2.64 -5.54 22.02
N ARG A 54 2.21 -5.13 23.22
CA ARG A 54 2.30 -5.98 24.42
C ARG A 54 1.45 -7.25 24.31
N LEU A 55 0.38 -7.26 23.50
CA LEU A 55 -0.41 -8.47 23.23
C LEU A 55 0.42 -9.48 22.42
N VAL A 56 1.27 -9.00 21.51
CA VAL A 56 2.23 -9.83 20.77
C VAL A 56 3.24 -10.48 21.72
N ARG A 57 3.64 -9.78 22.79
CA ARG A 57 4.47 -10.38 23.85
C ARG A 57 3.76 -11.48 24.64
N LEU A 58 2.43 -11.45 24.76
CA LEU A 58 1.69 -12.55 25.38
C LEU A 58 1.62 -13.76 24.44
N MET A 59 1.44 -13.50 23.14
CA MET A 59 1.38 -14.54 22.10
C MET A 59 2.66 -15.39 22.03
N LYS A 60 3.85 -14.80 22.23
CA LYS A 60 5.11 -15.54 22.22
C LYS A 60 5.31 -16.48 23.44
N MET A 61 4.55 -16.28 24.53
CA MET A 61 4.60 -17.17 25.70
C MET A 61 3.92 -18.50 25.40
N ILE A 62 3.00 -18.50 24.44
CA ILE A 62 2.29 -19.68 23.97
C ILE A 62 3.17 -20.40 22.93
N LYS A 63 3.77 -21.53 23.34
CA LYS A 63 4.69 -22.34 22.50
C LYS A 63 4.21 -22.53 21.04
N PRO A 64 2.96 -22.97 20.76
CA PRO A 64 2.53 -23.16 19.37
C PRO A 64 2.46 -21.85 18.56
N ILE A 65 2.06 -20.73 19.17
CA ILE A 65 2.00 -19.44 18.49
C ILE A 65 3.40 -18.90 18.21
N ARG A 66 4.33 -19.07 19.17
CA ARG A 66 5.73 -18.68 18.99
C ARG A 66 6.36 -19.36 17.78
N VAL A 67 6.15 -20.67 17.60
CA VAL A 67 6.67 -21.41 16.45
C VAL A 67 6.15 -20.83 15.14
N ILE A 68 4.85 -20.53 15.06
CA ILE A 68 4.24 -19.92 13.86
C ILE A 68 4.82 -18.52 13.57
N LEU A 69 5.04 -17.71 14.60
CA LEU A 69 5.61 -16.37 14.43
C LEU A 69 7.08 -16.44 14.02
N GLU A 70 7.86 -17.37 14.58
CA GLU A 70 9.26 -17.59 14.18
C GLU A 70 9.36 -18.07 12.74
N THR A 71 8.47 -18.98 12.30
CA THR A 71 8.44 -19.41 10.89
C THR A 71 8.01 -18.28 9.96
N LEU A 72 7.01 -17.47 10.33
CA LEU A 72 6.62 -16.28 9.55
C LEU A 72 7.77 -15.29 9.40
N ILE A 73 8.49 -14.99 10.47
CA ILE A 73 9.59 -14.02 10.38
C ILE A 73 10.77 -14.59 9.59
N ALA A 74 11.03 -15.91 9.71
CA ALA A 74 12.06 -16.58 8.92
C ALA A 74 11.77 -16.55 7.40
N THR A 75 10.50 -16.46 6.98
CA THR A 75 10.14 -16.37 5.55
C THR A 75 10.15 -14.94 5.00
N ILE A 76 10.11 -13.90 5.85
CA ILE A 76 10.11 -12.49 5.41
C ILE A 76 11.27 -12.16 4.45
N PRO A 77 12.54 -12.55 4.71
CA PRO A 77 13.64 -12.25 3.78
C PRO A 77 13.47 -12.91 2.40
N GLN A 78 12.91 -14.12 2.36
CA GLN A 78 12.64 -14.84 1.11
C GLN A 78 11.51 -14.17 0.33
N LEU A 79 10.45 -13.75 1.04
CA LEU A 79 9.36 -12.97 0.47
C LEU A 79 9.83 -11.59 -0.03
N GLY A 80 10.84 -10.99 0.60
CA GLY A 80 11.36 -9.67 0.21
C GLY A 80 11.83 -9.60 -1.25
N ASN A 81 12.50 -10.64 -1.74
CA ASN A 81 12.94 -10.70 -3.14
C ASN A 81 11.77 -10.75 -4.12
N ILE A 82 10.74 -11.54 -3.77
CA ILE A 82 9.52 -11.66 -4.56
C ILE A 82 8.77 -10.33 -4.56
N LEU A 83 8.57 -9.74 -3.38
CA LEU A 83 7.90 -8.46 -3.22
C LEU A 83 8.59 -7.35 -4.01
N LEU A 84 9.93 -7.29 -4.01
CA LEU A 84 10.67 -6.31 -4.80
C LEU A 84 10.36 -6.44 -6.30
N LEU A 85 10.35 -7.67 -6.83
CA LEU A 85 10.01 -7.93 -8.22
C LEU A 85 8.55 -7.58 -8.53
N LEU A 86 7.61 -7.90 -7.63
CA LEU A 86 6.21 -7.52 -7.75
C LEU A 86 6.02 -6.01 -7.75
N THR A 87 6.70 -5.29 -6.86
CA THR A 87 6.68 -3.82 -6.82
C THR A 87 7.13 -3.22 -8.13
N LEU A 88 8.16 -3.78 -8.78
CA LEU A 88 8.59 -3.33 -10.11
C LEU A 88 7.49 -3.52 -11.16
N VAL A 89 6.85 -4.69 -11.21
CA VAL A 89 5.74 -4.96 -12.14
C VAL A 89 4.58 -4.00 -11.88
N TYR A 90 4.15 -3.83 -10.63
CA TYR A 90 3.05 -2.94 -10.28
C TYR A 90 3.37 -1.47 -10.51
N SER A 91 4.63 -1.05 -10.38
CA SER A 91 5.05 0.30 -10.72
C SER A 91 4.85 0.62 -12.21
N MET A 92 5.08 -0.34 -13.11
CA MET A 92 4.83 -0.17 -14.55
C MET A 92 3.35 0.09 -14.83
N PHE A 93 2.46 -0.70 -14.21
CA PHE A 93 1.01 -0.48 -14.33
C PHE A 93 0.58 0.84 -13.71
N SER A 94 1.16 1.23 -12.56
CA SER A 94 0.84 2.50 -11.91
C SER A 94 1.15 3.71 -12.80
N VAL A 95 2.29 3.68 -13.50
CA VAL A 95 2.65 4.74 -14.47
C VAL A 95 1.64 4.82 -15.62
N VAL A 96 1.22 3.68 -16.17
CA VAL A 96 0.19 3.64 -17.22
C VAL A 96 -1.15 4.17 -16.71
N ALA A 97 -1.52 3.83 -15.47
CA ALA A 97 -2.77 4.27 -14.85
C ALA A 97 -2.79 5.80 -14.65
N VAL A 98 -1.69 6.40 -14.18
CA VAL A 98 -1.58 7.87 -14.05
C VAL A 98 -1.69 8.55 -15.41
N GLN A 99 -1.05 8.01 -16.44
CA GLN A 99 -1.12 8.59 -17.79
C GLN A 99 -2.53 8.46 -18.41
N GLY A 100 -3.28 7.42 -18.05
CA GLY A 100 -4.61 7.17 -18.60
C GLY A 100 -5.76 7.81 -17.83
N PHE A 101 -5.64 7.90 -16.50
CA PHE A 101 -6.78 8.13 -15.62
C PHE A 101 -6.54 9.18 -14.52
N SER A 102 -5.45 9.98 -14.61
CA SER A 102 -5.13 10.99 -13.59
C SER A 102 -6.17 12.10 -13.47
N THR A 103 -6.86 12.44 -14.56
CA THR A 103 -7.90 13.49 -14.55
C THR A 103 -9.32 12.93 -14.55
N THR A 104 -9.49 11.60 -14.55
CA THR A 104 -10.80 10.96 -14.61
C THR A 104 -11.67 11.39 -13.43
N LYS A 105 -12.92 11.75 -13.74
CA LYS A 105 -13.92 12.13 -12.75
C LYS A 105 -14.13 11.03 -11.70
N TRP A 106 -14.18 11.44 -10.43
CA TRP A 106 -14.51 10.53 -9.34
C TRP A 106 -15.88 9.88 -9.53
N GLY A 107 -15.98 8.62 -9.13
CA GLY A 107 -17.15 7.78 -9.32
C GLY A 107 -17.53 7.04 -8.05
N THR A 108 -17.87 5.76 -8.21
CA THR A 108 -18.31 4.90 -7.11
C THR A 108 -17.14 4.44 -6.25
N ARG A 109 -16.04 4.01 -6.88
CA ARG A 109 -14.79 3.57 -6.25
C ARG A 109 -13.64 4.53 -6.47
N LEU A 110 -13.56 5.14 -7.64
CA LEU A 110 -12.57 6.19 -7.91
C LEU A 110 -12.86 7.39 -7.00
N SER A 111 -11.97 7.65 -6.05
CA SER A 111 -12.21 8.54 -4.91
C SER A 111 -10.91 9.14 -4.37
N PRO A 112 -10.95 10.14 -3.47
CA PRO A 112 -9.75 10.70 -2.86
C PRO A 112 -8.87 9.66 -2.13
N THR A 113 -9.47 8.54 -1.71
CA THR A 113 -8.77 7.44 -1.04
C THR A 113 -8.20 6.38 -1.99
N ALA A 114 -8.71 6.31 -3.23
CA ALA A 114 -8.26 5.36 -4.25
C ALA A 114 -8.39 6.01 -5.64
N ASN A 115 -7.27 6.50 -6.18
CA ASN A 115 -7.21 7.27 -7.42
C ASN A 115 -5.87 7.10 -8.13
N PHE A 116 -5.81 7.66 -9.34
CA PHE A 116 -4.63 7.63 -10.21
C PHE A 116 -4.06 9.04 -10.47
N GLU A 117 -4.33 10.02 -9.60
CA GLU A 117 -3.90 11.42 -9.77
C GLU A 117 -2.37 11.53 -9.74
N ASP A 118 -1.74 10.85 -8.77
CA ASP A 118 -0.29 10.81 -8.58
C ASP A 118 0.22 9.37 -8.54
N PHE A 119 1.51 9.19 -8.84
CA PHE A 119 2.16 7.87 -8.82
C PHE A 119 2.01 7.14 -7.48
N SER A 120 2.13 7.85 -6.35
CA SER A 120 2.01 7.24 -5.02
C SER A 120 0.59 6.73 -4.75
N SER A 121 -0.42 7.53 -5.08
CA SER A 121 -1.83 7.15 -4.94
C SER A 121 -2.16 5.99 -5.87
N ALA A 122 -1.72 6.08 -7.13
CA ALA A 122 -1.88 5.03 -8.13
C ALA A 122 -1.25 3.71 -7.68
N MET A 123 -0.07 3.73 -7.07
CA MET A 123 0.59 2.53 -6.56
C MET A 123 -0.24 1.87 -5.44
N LEU A 124 -0.78 2.66 -4.51
CA LEU A 124 -1.65 2.14 -3.43
C LEU A 124 -2.94 1.57 -3.99
N THR A 125 -3.54 2.24 -4.97
CA THR A 125 -4.74 1.76 -5.66
C THR A 125 -4.48 0.49 -6.45
N VAL A 126 -3.35 0.39 -7.16
CA VAL A 126 -2.93 -0.84 -7.84
C VAL A 126 -2.77 -1.99 -6.84
N VAL A 127 -2.20 -1.75 -5.65
CA VAL A 127 -2.10 -2.77 -4.59
C VAL A 127 -3.48 -3.23 -4.11
N GLN A 128 -4.47 -2.34 -4.00
CA GLN A 128 -5.87 -2.72 -3.70
C GLN A 128 -6.48 -3.56 -4.83
N LEU A 129 -6.17 -3.23 -6.09
CA LEU A 129 -6.63 -4.01 -7.25
C LEU A 129 -5.99 -5.42 -7.29
N VAL A 130 -4.76 -5.60 -6.83
CA VAL A 130 -4.13 -6.95 -6.71
C VAL A 130 -4.94 -7.87 -5.81
N THR A 131 -5.55 -7.34 -4.74
CA THR A 131 -6.40 -8.14 -3.85
C THR A 131 -7.74 -8.50 -4.48
N GLY A 132 -8.04 -7.98 -5.68
CA GLY A 132 -9.28 -8.21 -6.40
C GLY A 132 -10.46 -7.43 -5.84
N ASP A 133 -10.20 -6.38 -5.04
CA ASP A 133 -11.23 -5.60 -4.39
C ASP A 133 -11.88 -4.64 -5.41
N GLU A 134 -13.15 -4.89 -5.71
CA GLU A 134 -14.06 -4.02 -6.49
C GLU A 134 -13.45 -3.41 -7.78
N TRP A 135 -12.55 -4.14 -8.43
CA TRP A 135 -11.85 -3.66 -9.63
C TRP A 135 -12.79 -3.41 -10.80
N GLN A 136 -13.95 -4.07 -10.84
CA GLN A 136 -14.98 -3.89 -11.86
C GLN A 136 -15.64 -2.51 -11.74
N ASP A 137 -15.92 -2.07 -10.52
CA ASP A 137 -16.53 -0.75 -10.28
C ASP A 137 -15.51 0.36 -10.62
N MET A 138 -14.24 0.16 -10.25
CA MET A 138 -13.17 1.09 -10.61
C MET A 138 -12.90 1.12 -12.12
N LEU A 139 -13.04 -0.02 -12.81
CA LEU A 139 -13.04 -0.07 -14.27
C LEU A 139 -14.17 0.80 -14.83
N LEU A 140 -15.41 0.61 -14.37
CA LEU A 140 -16.57 1.37 -14.87
C LEU A 140 -16.43 2.88 -14.63
N ASP A 141 -15.90 3.29 -13.48
CA ASP A 141 -15.60 4.70 -13.19
C ASP A 141 -14.58 5.27 -14.20
N CYS A 142 -13.60 4.46 -14.61
CA CYS A 142 -12.61 4.84 -15.64
C CYS A 142 -13.14 4.81 -17.08
N GLN A 143 -14.38 4.35 -17.28
CA GLN A 143 -15.08 4.33 -18.57
C GLN A 143 -16.13 5.45 -18.69
N VAL A 144 -16.10 6.44 -17.79
CA VAL A 144 -17.06 7.55 -17.82
C VAL A 144 -16.98 8.32 -19.14
N GLU A 145 -18.14 8.40 -19.82
CA GLU A 145 -18.30 9.08 -21.12
C GLU A 145 -19.36 10.21 -21.02
N PRO A 146 -19.38 11.14 -21.99
CA PRO A 146 -20.40 12.20 -22.03
C PRO A 146 -21.82 11.62 -22.08
N PRO A 147 -22.83 12.22 -21.40
CA PRO A 147 -22.82 13.52 -20.73
C PRO A 147 -22.38 13.49 -19.25
N ALA A 148 -21.90 12.36 -18.73
CA ALA A 148 -21.54 12.22 -17.32
C ALA A 148 -20.19 12.86 -16.95
N CYS A 149 -19.36 13.19 -17.95
CA CYS A 149 -18.07 13.87 -17.83
C CYS A 149 -17.97 15.06 -18.81
N THR A 150 -16.96 15.89 -18.61
CA THR A 150 -16.57 17.05 -19.40
C THR A 150 -15.49 16.64 -20.39
N VAL A 151 -15.79 16.79 -21.68
CA VAL A 151 -14.82 16.53 -22.74
C VAL A 151 -13.63 17.47 -22.62
N LYS A 152 -12.46 16.93 -22.93
CA LYS A 152 -11.21 17.67 -22.98
C LYS A 152 -11.32 18.84 -23.96
N PHE A 153 -11.13 20.06 -23.47
CA PHE A 153 -11.15 21.27 -24.33
C PHE A 153 -9.90 21.30 -25.22
N ASP A 154 -10.04 20.79 -26.44
CA ASP A 154 -8.97 20.87 -27.43
C ASP A 154 -8.89 22.30 -28.01
N LYS A 155 -7.69 22.88 -27.95
CA LYS A 155 -7.33 24.17 -28.56
C LYS A 155 -7.68 24.22 -30.05
N SER A 156 -7.60 23.08 -30.74
CA SER A 156 -7.89 22.95 -32.17
C SER A 156 -9.37 23.19 -32.52
N VAL A 157 -10.27 23.00 -31.54
CA VAL A 157 -11.73 23.07 -31.73
C VAL A 157 -12.29 24.45 -31.36
N TYR A 158 -11.71 25.14 -30.37
CA TYR A 158 -12.28 26.37 -29.81
C TYR A 158 -11.47 27.66 -30.02
N GLY A 159 -10.31 27.64 -30.70
CA GLY A 159 -9.69 28.86 -31.26
C GLY A 159 -9.32 29.95 -30.24
N TRP A 160 -8.90 29.54 -29.05
CA TRP A 160 -8.63 30.36 -27.86
C TRP A 160 -7.45 31.37 -27.90
N GLU A 161 -6.84 31.65 -29.07
CA GLU A 161 -5.84 32.74 -29.20
C GLU A 161 -6.41 34.12 -28.83
N GLU A 162 -7.74 34.28 -28.82
CA GLU A 162 -8.42 35.56 -28.60
C GLU A 162 -8.55 35.97 -27.11
N TRP A 163 -8.46 35.05 -26.15
CA TRP A 163 -8.83 35.33 -24.74
C TRP A 163 -7.68 35.33 -23.73
N GLY A 164 -6.44 35.03 -24.15
CA GLY A 164 -5.25 35.15 -23.29
C GLY A 164 -5.27 34.30 -22.01
N LEU A 165 -6.10 33.26 -21.96
CA LEU A 165 -6.21 32.37 -20.81
C LEU A 165 -5.08 31.32 -20.83
N PRO A 166 -4.56 30.90 -19.65
CA PRO A 166 -3.59 29.81 -19.57
C PRO A 166 -4.12 28.50 -20.15
N GLU A 167 -3.24 27.72 -20.80
CA GLU A 167 -3.51 26.37 -21.35
C GLU A 167 -3.98 25.45 -20.24
N TYR A 168 -5.27 25.43 -20.00
CA TYR A 168 -5.86 24.48 -19.09
C TYR A 168 -6.57 23.39 -19.89
N ASP A 169 -5.98 22.22 -19.83
CA ASP A 169 -6.48 21.01 -20.43
C ASP A 169 -7.55 20.39 -19.53
N PHE A 170 -8.71 21.03 -19.44
CA PHE A 170 -9.79 20.60 -18.56
C PHE A 170 -10.59 19.48 -19.25
N GLY A 171 -10.31 18.22 -18.92
CA GLY A 171 -11.11 17.08 -19.33
C GLY A 171 -11.07 15.99 -18.27
N ASP A 172 -12.24 15.55 -17.82
CA ASP A 172 -12.40 14.54 -16.77
C ASP A 172 -13.09 13.26 -17.27
N CYS A 173 -13.22 13.12 -18.59
CA CYS A 173 -13.69 11.89 -19.22
C CYS A 173 -12.65 10.77 -19.17
N GLY A 174 -13.15 9.55 -18.96
CA GLY A 174 -12.36 8.33 -19.09
C GLY A 174 -12.26 7.87 -20.53
N SER A 175 -11.77 6.64 -20.72
CA SER A 175 -11.68 6.01 -22.03
C SER A 175 -12.07 4.54 -21.94
N THR A 176 -13.18 4.18 -22.60
CA THR A 176 -13.73 2.82 -22.57
C THR A 176 -12.72 1.76 -23.02
N SER A 177 -12.02 2.02 -24.13
CA SER A 177 -11.03 1.10 -24.67
C SER A 177 -9.80 0.99 -23.78
N MET A 178 -9.24 2.11 -23.34
CA MET A 178 -8.01 2.11 -22.54
C MET A 178 -8.24 1.50 -21.16
N ALA A 179 -9.35 1.84 -20.49
CA ALA A 179 -9.73 1.25 -19.22
C ALA A 179 -9.92 -0.26 -19.33
N SER A 180 -10.67 -0.73 -20.33
CA SER A 180 -10.88 -2.17 -20.54
C SER A 180 -9.55 -2.91 -20.70
N ILE A 181 -8.65 -2.41 -21.55
CA ILE A 181 -7.35 -3.02 -21.80
C ILE A 181 -6.50 -3.03 -20.52
N PHE A 182 -6.46 -1.91 -19.81
CA PHE A 182 -5.68 -1.78 -18.57
C PHE A 182 -6.15 -2.76 -17.50
N PHE A 183 -7.42 -2.71 -17.09
CA PHE A 183 -7.92 -3.52 -15.96
C PHE A 183 -7.97 -5.02 -16.31
N ILE A 184 -8.36 -5.39 -17.53
CA ILE A 184 -8.40 -6.81 -17.93
C ILE A 184 -6.98 -7.38 -17.99
N SER A 185 -6.04 -6.67 -18.61
CA SER A 185 -4.65 -7.15 -18.69
C SER A 185 -4.01 -7.22 -17.30
N PHE A 186 -4.24 -6.22 -16.45
CA PHE A 186 -3.74 -6.18 -15.09
C PHE A 186 -4.27 -7.36 -14.25
N THR A 187 -5.58 -7.61 -14.28
CA THR A 187 -6.20 -8.71 -13.53
C THR A 187 -5.73 -10.08 -14.02
N LEU A 188 -5.52 -10.25 -15.33
CA LEU A 188 -4.95 -11.48 -15.89
C LEU A 188 -3.50 -11.68 -15.46
N VAL A 189 -2.67 -10.63 -15.48
CA VAL A 189 -1.28 -10.71 -15.01
C VAL A 189 -1.24 -11.03 -13.52
N CYS A 190 -2.04 -10.34 -12.70
CA CYS A 190 -2.08 -10.57 -11.25
C CYS A 190 -2.57 -11.97 -10.90
N SER A 191 -3.63 -12.46 -11.55
CA SER A 191 -4.14 -13.82 -11.29
C SER A 191 -3.11 -14.90 -11.66
N ASN A 192 -2.40 -14.74 -12.77
CA ASN A 192 -1.32 -15.65 -13.15
C ASN A 192 -0.14 -15.59 -12.17
N ILE A 193 0.24 -14.40 -11.70
CA ILE A 193 1.28 -14.24 -10.68
C ILE A 193 0.86 -14.92 -9.38
N MET A 194 -0.35 -14.67 -8.88
CA MET A 194 -0.86 -15.26 -7.64
C MET A 194 -0.92 -16.79 -7.73
N LEU A 195 -1.36 -17.32 -8.88
CA LEU A 195 -1.37 -18.76 -9.14
C LEU A 195 0.04 -19.35 -9.13
N ASN A 196 1.01 -18.69 -9.77
CA ASN A 196 2.41 -19.16 -9.79
C ASN A 196 3.06 -19.06 -8.41
N LEU A 197 2.74 -18.06 -7.60
CA LEU A 197 3.21 -17.95 -6.22
C LEU A 197 2.64 -19.06 -5.34
N PHE A 198 1.36 -19.40 -5.51
CA PHE A 198 0.74 -20.50 -4.79
C PHE A 198 1.36 -21.86 -5.16
N ILE A 199 1.57 -22.12 -6.45
CA ILE A 199 2.25 -23.34 -6.92
C ILE A 199 3.68 -23.39 -6.38
N GLY A 200 4.42 -22.28 -6.46
CA GLY A 200 5.79 -22.20 -5.98
C GLY A 200 5.93 -22.32 -4.45
N MET A 201 4.87 -22.08 -3.68
CA MET A 201 4.87 -22.33 -2.23
C MET A 201 4.62 -23.80 -1.88
N ILE A 202 3.82 -24.50 -2.69
CA ILE A 202 3.46 -25.91 -2.42
C ILE A 202 4.58 -26.87 -2.83
N LEU A 203 5.30 -26.54 -3.90
CA LEU A 203 6.34 -27.38 -4.49
C LEU A 203 7.69 -27.20 -3.78
#